data_AF-A0A962TY10-F1
#
_entry.id   AF-A0A962TY10-F1
#
_cell.length_a   1.000
_cell.length_b   1.000
_cell.length_c   1.000
_cell.angle_alpha   90.00
_cell.angle_beta   90.00
_cell.angle_gamma   90.00
#
_symmetry.space_group_name_H-M   'P 1'
#
loop_
_entity.id
_entity.type
_entity.pdbx_description
1 polymer ?
#
loop_
_entity_poly.entity_id
_entity_poly.type
_entity_poly.pdbx_seq_one_letter_code
_entity_poly.pdbx_strand_id
1 'polypeptide(L)'
;MTRVVLHIDRLVLRGVDGRDAAAVERALQGELQRLLAVPDAQAYLMDHDRSAHLGVGKVRTPQGADAGALGRAVAKGIVRGGGS
;
A
#
# COMPACT_ATOMS: atom_id res chain seq x y z
N MET A 1 -11.92 4.44 -20.43
CA MET A 1 -11.07 3.57 -19.60
C MET A 1 -10.37 4.44 -18.57
N THR A 2 -10.61 4.23 -17.28
CA THR A 2 -10.03 5.09 -16.24
C THR A 2 -8.66 4.55 -15.86
N ARG A 3 -7.60 5.28 -16.19
CA ARG A 3 -6.21 4.91 -15.85
C ARG A 3 -5.86 5.56 -14.52
N VAL A 4 -5.56 4.73 -13.51
CA VAL A 4 -4.98 5.21 -12.25
C VAL A 4 -3.45 5.18 -12.38
N VAL A 5 -2.82 6.31 -12.15
CA VAL A 5 -1.36 6.43 -12.04
C VAL A 5 -1.04 6.83 -10.61
N LEU A 6 -0.43 5.92 -9.86
CA LEU A 6 -0.05 6.16 -8.46
C LEU A 6 1.46 6.40 -8.39
N HIS A 7 1.85 7.63 -8.02
CA HIS A 7 3.22 7.99 -7.71
C HIS A 7 3.42 7.93 -6.20
N ILE A 8 4.37 7.12 -5.74
CA ILE A 8 4.78 7.05 -4.34
C ILE A 8 6.23 7.49 -4.27
N ASP A 9 6.46 8.78 -4.05
CA ASP A 9 7.82 9.34 -3.97
C ASP A 9 8.55 8.87 -2.72
N ARG A 10 7.80 8.62 -1.63
CA ARG A 10 8.34 8.13 -0.37
C ARG A 10 7.33 7.28 0.37
N LEU A 11 7.76 6.07 0.74
CA LEU A 11 7.04 5.21 1.67
C LEU A 11 7.76 5.23 3.02
N VAL A 12 7.08 5.72 4.07
CA VAL A 12 7.64 5.76 5.43
C VAL A 12 7.04 4.63 6.25
N LEU A 13 7.83 3.60 6.53
CA LEU A 13 7.46 2.50 7.43
C LEU A 13 8.28 2.60 8.71
N ARG A 14 7.61 2.51 9.87
CA ARG A 14 8.25 2.49 11.18
C ARG A 14 8.22 1.08 11.73
N GLY A 15 9.33 0.62 12.32
CA GLY A 15 9.45 -0.72 12.89
C GLY A 15 9.74 -1.82 11.87
N VAL A 16 10.27 -1.45 10.69
CA VAL A 16 10.68 -2.38 9.63
C VAL A 16 12.20 -2.28 9.47
N ASP A 17 12.88 -3.42 9.32
CA ASP A 17 14.31 -3.43 9.02
C ASP A 17 14.53 -2.92 7.59
N GLY A 18 15.48 -1.99 7.41
CA GLY A 18 15.84 -1.47 6.09
C GLY A 18 16.31 -2.54 5.11
N ARG A 19 16.81 -3.69 5.62
CA ARG A 19 17.19 -4.85 4.79
C ARG A 19 16.01 -5.47 4.05
N ASP A 20 14.81 -5.33 4.59
CA ASP A 20 13.59 -5.89 4.02
C ASP A 20 12.95 -5.00 2.93
N ALA A 21 13.47 -3.78 2.74
CA ALA A 21 12.86 -2.75 1.90
C ALA A 21 12.56 -3.25 0.48
N ALA A 22 13.51 -3.94 -0.17
CA ALA A 22 13.32 -4.45 -1.53
C ALA A 22 12.23 -5.53 -1.63
N ALA A 23 12.12 -6.40 -0.60
CA ALA A 23 11.08 -7.43 -0.56
C ALA A 23 9.70 -6.81 -0.30
N VAL A 24 9.63 -5.80 0.58
CA VAL A 24 8.41 -5.01 0.82
C VAL A 24 7.97 -4.29 -0.45
N GLU A 25 8.88 -3.59 -1.13
CA GLU A 25 8.61 -2.84 -2.36
C GLU A 25 8.05 -3.74 -3.46
N ARG A 26 8.71 -4.87 -3.73
CA ARG A 26 8.28 -5.81 -4.76
C ARG A 26 6.88 -6.36 -4.47
N ALA A 27 6.62 -6.75 -3.23
CA ALA A 27 5.32 -7.29 -2.83
C ALA A 27 4.22 -6.22 -2.82
N LEU A 28 4.55 -4.99 -2.41
CA LEU A 28 3.66 -3.84 -2.44
C LEU A 28 3.24 -3.53 -3.88
N GLN A 29 4.20 -3.43 -4.81
CA GLN A 29 3.91 -3.12 -6.21
C GLN A 29 3.04 -4.19 -6.86
N GLY A 30 3.37 -5.48 -6.66
CA GLY A 30 2.58 -6.59 -7.20
C GLY A 30 1.15 -6.61 -6.67
N GLU A 31 0.96 -6.36 -5.36
CA GLU A 31 -0.37 -6.33 -4.77
C GLU A 31 -1.16 -5.09 -5.18
N LEU A 32 -0.54 -3.91 -5.33
CA LEU A 32 -1.20 -2.72 -5.86
C LEU A 32 -1.68 -2.93 -7.30
N GLN A 33 -0.86 -3.54 -8.16
CA GLN A 33 -1.29 -3.88 -9.53
C GLN A 33 -2.51 -4.80 -9.52
N ARG A 34 -2.53 -5.82 -8.64
CA ARG A 34 -3.65 -6.74 -8.50
C ARG A 34 -4.92 -6.04 -7.99
N LEU A 35 -4.79 -5.18 -6.98
CA LEU A 35 -5.93 -4.50 -6.36
C LEU A 35 -6.52 -3.43 -7.28
N LEU A 36 -5.68 -2.64 -7.95
CA LEU A 36 -6.12 -1.55 -8.84
C LEU A 36 -6.61 -2.05 -10.20
N ALA A 37 -6.40 -3.33 -10.53
CA ALA A 37 -7.05 -3.96 -11.68
C ALA A 37 -8.55 -4.20 -11.46
N VAL A 38 -9.02 -4.18 -10.20
CA VAL A 38 -10.44 -4.35 -9.86
C VAL A 38 -11.13 -2.98 -9.93
N PRO A 39 -12.22 -2.85 -10.71
CA PRO A 39 -13.10 -1.69 -10.64
C PRO A 39 -13.51 -1.40 -9.19
N ASP A 40 -13.70 -0.13 -8.84
CA ASP A 40 -14.11 0.37 -7.51
C ASP A 40 -13.04 0.32 -6.40
N ALA A 41 -11.99 -0.49 -6.52
CA ALA A 41 -10.90 -0.50 -5.53
C ALA A 41 -10.19 0.87 -5.43
N GLN A 42 -10.23 1.66 -6.49
CA GLN A 42 -9.58 2.97 -6.58
C GLN A 42 -10.40 4.14 -6.02
N ALA A 43 -11.64 3.94 -5.58
CA ALA A 43 -12.52 5.02 -5.12
C ALA A 43 -11.89 5.83 -3.98
N TYR A 44 -11.31 5.13 -2.98
CA TYR A 44 -10.62 5.79 -1.88
C TYR A 44 -9.43 6.64 -2.34
N LEU A 45 -8.65 6.15 -3.31
CA LEU A 45 -7.53 6.90 -3.87
C LEU A 45 -7.98 8.11 -4.68
N MET A 46 -9.10 8.01 -5.39
CA MET A 46 -9.69 9.13 -6.12
C MET A 46 -10.19 10.22 -5.19
N ASP A 47 -10.75 9.87 -4.05
CA ASP A 47 -11.15 10.85 -3.01
C ASP A 47 -9.95 11.57 -2.39
N HIS A 48 -8.74 11.03 -2.55
CA HIS A 48 -7.49 11.58 -2.01
C HIS A 48 -6.50 12.02 -3.10
N ASP A 49 -6.95 12.24 -4.35
CA ASP A 49 -6.10 12.54 -5.51
C ASP A 49 -5.18 13.77 -5.33
N ARG A 50 -5.61 14.74 -4.51
CA ARG A 50 -4.87 15.98 -4.19
C ARG A 50 -4.18 15.95 -2.82
N SER A 51 -4.22 14.82 -2.12
CA SER A 51 -3.61 14.70 -0.80
C SER A 51 -2.09 14.60 -0.93
N ALA A 52 -1.36 15.54 -0.33
CA ALA A 52 0.10 15.48 -0.28
C ALA A 52 0.62 14.30 0.56
N HIS A 53 -0.20 13.78 1.47
CA HIS A 53 0.13 12.65 2.34
C HIS A 53 -1.08 11.72 2.48
N LEU A 54 -0.86 10.42 2.35
CA LEU A 54 -1.87 9.40 2.60
C LEU A 54 -1.52 8.60 3.86
N GLY A 55 -2.36 8.70 4.89
CA GLY A 55 -2.21 7.97 6.14
C GLY A 55 -2.91 6.61 6.08
N VAL A 56 -2.14 5.51 6.04
CA VAL A 56 -2.70 4.15 6.03
C VAL A 56 -2.89 3.53 7.42
N GLY A 57 -2.58 4.29 8.48
CA GLY A 57 -2.74 3.85 9.86
C GLY A 57 -1.84 2.68 10.25
N LYS A 58 -2.29 1.89 11.23
CA LYS A 58 -1.57 0.70 11.71
C LYS A 58 -1.79 -0.47 10.76
N VAL A 59 -0.72 -0.91 10.10
CA VAL A 59 -0.74 -2.12 9.28
C VAL A 59 -0.47 -3.33 10.17
N ARG A 60 -1.41 -4.27 10.22
CA ARG A 60 -1.25 -5.53 10.98
C ARG A 60 -0.79 -6.63 10.04
N THR A 61 0.25 -7.33 10.45
CA THR A 61 0.72 -8.56 9.80
C THR A 61 0.60 -9.72 10.78
N PRO A 62 0.36 -10.95 10.30
CA PRO A 62 0.44 -12.15 11.14
C PRO A 62 1.80 -12.27 11.83
N GLN A 63 1.83 -12.95 12.98
CA GLN A 63 3.08 -13.21 13.68
C GLN A 63 3.99 -14.11 12.82
N GLY A 64 5.28 -13.76 12.70
CA GLY A 64 6.21 -14.46 11.81
C GLY A 64 6.04 -14.14 10.32
N ALA A 65 5.24 -13.13 9.97
CA ALA A 65 5.09 -12.66 8.60
C ALA A 65 6.43 -12.17 8.03
N ASP A 66 6.68 -12.54 6.77
CA ASP A 66 7.83 -12.06 6.02
C ASP A 66 7.62 -10.62 5.51
N ALA A 67 8.71 -10.02 5.03
CA ALA A 67 8.71 -8.70 4.39
C ALA A 67 7.68 -8.59 3.26
N GLY A 68 7.44 -9.68 2.52
CA GLY A 68 6.44 -9.71 1.46
C GLY A 68 5.00 -9.58 1.98
N ALA A 69 4.68 -10.23 3.08
CA ALA A 69 3.38 -10.13 3.74
C ALA A 69 3.14 -8.71 4.26
N LEU A 70 4.17 -8.03 4.75
CA LEU A 70 4.09 -6.61 5.09
C LEU A 70 3.78 -5.75 3.85
N GLY A 71 4.50 -5.93 2.74
CA GLY A 71 4.24 -5.19 1.49
C GLY A 71 2.79 -5.34 1.00
N ARG A 72 2.27 -6.58 1.03
CA ARG A 72 0.86 -6.85 0.70
C ARG A 72 -0.13 -6.19 1.66
N ALA A 73 0.20 -6.15 2.96
CA ALA A 73 -0.66 -5.52 3.96
C ALA A 73 -0.69 -3.99 3.81
N VAL A 74 0.45 -3.36 3.51
CA VAL A 74 0.54 -1.93 3.18
C VAL A 74 -0.29 -1.60 1.94
N ALA A 75 -0.19 -2.41 0.87
CA ALA A 75 -0.98 -2.21 -0.35
C ALA A 75 -2.49 -2.15 -0.08
N LYS A 76 -2.99 -3.07 0.76
CA LYS A 76 -4.40 -3.10 1.16
C LYS A 76 -4.80 -1.86 1.96
N GLY A 77 -3.91 -1.35 2.82
CA GLY A 77 -4.13 -0.11 3.57
C GLY A 77 -4.20 1.11 2.66
N ILE A 78 -3.35 1.19 1.64
CA ILE A 78 -3.37 2.27 0.64
C ILE A 78 -4.70 2.31 -0.12
N VAL A 79 -5.19 1.14 -0.54
CA VAL A 79 -6.40 1.02 -1.37
C VAL A 79 -7.69 1.20 -0.56
N ARG A 80 -7.73 0.79 0.71
CA ARG A 80 -8.95 0.83 1.54
C ARG A 80 -9.06 2.04 2.45
N GLY A 81 -7.97 2.77 2.66
CA GLY A 81 -7.83 3.70 3.76
C GLY A 81 -7.60 2.95 5.07
N GLY A 82 -6.75 3.50 5.93
CA GLY A 82 -6.46 2.90 7.23
C GLY A 82 -7.75 2.76 8.05
N GLY A 83 -8.15 1.53 8.37
CA GLY A 83 -9.18 1.27 9.36
C GLY A 83 -8.66 1.64 10.75
N SER A 84 -9.28 2.65 11.36
CA SER A 84 -9.09 3.05 12.76
C SER A 84 -9.26 1.89 13.73
#